data_AF-A0AAW1SUE7-F1
#
_entry.id   AF-A0AAW1SUE7-F1
#
_cell.length_a   1.000
_cell.length_b   1.000
_cell.length_c   1.000
_cell.angle_alpha   90.00
_cell.angle_beta   90.00
_cell.angle_gamma   90.00
#
_symmetry.space_group_name_H-M   'P 1'
#
loop_
_entity.id
_entity.type
_entity.pdbx_description
1 polymer ?
#
loop_
_entity_poly.entity_id
_entity_poly.type
_entity_poly.pdbx_seq_one_letter_code
_entity_poly.pdbx_strand_id
1 'polypeptide(L)'
;MFVPKSSLQTSHPEWSRIRVRGDGNCLFRALAQGSHRLSAGSENALPEAEERQAAAQLRRAICEELRNHQADIEPFLEGNFGAYVRRMESEATWGGEPELAVAPHCLQRPINVFTQRLLGPLEQISSYGDQYKPAAALAGPCQAAAQDRSQADLDRSFQMAQESGSLDLTLGVTNSESNVKSGAENRLGSSTSPLDQPDWPPVERISFLPSLWLWRL
;
A
#
# COMPACT_ATOMS: atom_id res chain seq x y z
N MET A 1 -1.38 -23.68 41.53
CA MET A 1 -0.97 -22.27 41.43
C MET A 1 -1.15 -21.86 39.97
N PHE A 2 -2.29 -21.25 39.65
CA PHE A 2 -2.71 -20.92 38.30
C PHE A 2 -2.19 -19.50 38.02
N VAL A 3 -1.21 -19.35 37.12
CA VAL A 3 -0.73 -18.03 36.71
C VAL A 3 -1.68 -17.53 35.62
N PRO A 4 -2.46 -16.45 35.85
CA PRO A 4 -3.27 -15.89 34.77
C PRO A 4 -2.34 -15.33 33.70
N LYS A 5 -2.58 -15.73 32.44
CA LYS A 5 -1.99 -15.06 31.28
C LYS A 5 -2.38 -13.59 31.38
N SER A 6 -1.40 -12.74 31.56
CA SER A 6 -1.53 -11.29 31.50
C SER A 6 -2.24 -10.94 30.19
N SER A 7 -3.40 -10.30 30.33
CA SER A 7 -4.08 -9.59 29.26
C SER A 7 -3.13 -8.50 28.77
N LEU A 8 -2.36 -8.80 27.73
CA LEU A 8 -1.74 -7.79 26.89
C LEU A 8 -2.89 -6.98 26.30
N GLN A 9 -3.20 -5.86 26.95
CA GLN A 9 -4.03 -4.81 26.37
C GLN A 9 -3.23 -4.24 25.21
N THR A 10 -3.41 -4.81 24.03
CA THR A 10 -3.01 -4.15 22.79
C THR A 10 -3.85 -2.88 22.71
N SER A 11 -3.21 -1.74 22.94
CA SER A 11 -3.79 -0.43 22.68
C SER A 11 -4.15 -0.39 21.19
N HIS A 12 -5.40 -0.67 20.86
CA HIS A 12 -5.86 -0.55 19.49
C HIS A 12 -5.85 0.94 19.15
N PRO A 13 -5.36 1.35 17.97
CA PRO A 13 -5.61 2.70 17.49
C PRO A 13 -7.13 2.93 17.53
N GLU A 14 -7.56 4.09 18.01
CA GLU A 14 -8.97 4.44 18.05
C GLU A 14 -9.47 4.56 16.60
N TRP A 15 -10.24 3.59 16.14
CA TRP A 15 -10.75 3.58 14.77
C TRP A 15 -11.98 4.47 14.67
N SER A 16 -11.93 5.50 13.82
CA SER A 16 -13.12 6.25 13.43
C SER A 16 -13.82 5.60 12.23
N ARG A 17 -15.16 5.60 12.24
CA ARG A 17 -15.98 4.96 11.18
C ARG A 17 -16.83 5.99 10.48
N ILE A 18 -16.85 5.94 9.15
CA ILE A 18 -17.79 6.67 8.31
C ILE A 18 -18.79 5.70 7.74
N ARG A 19 -20.07 6.07 7.77
CA ARG A 19 -21.11 5.34 7.07
C ARG A 19 -21.19 5.86 5.65
N VAL A 20 -21.10 4.94 4.68
CA VAL A 20 -21.36 5.21 3.27
C VAL A 20 -22.74 4.70 2.88
N ARG A 21 -23.34 5.29 1.84
CA ARG A 21 -24.66 4.88 1.35
C ARG A 21 -24.60 3.51 0.68
N GLY A 22 -25.61 2.67 0.94
CA GLY A 22 -25.77 1.35 0.30
C GLY A 22 -26.51 1.42 -1.03
N ASP A 23 -25.96 2.12 -2.02
CA ASP A 23 -26.55 2.32 -3.36
C ASP A 23 -25.83 1.54 -4.47
N GLY A 24 -25.04 0.54 -4.09
CA GLY A 24 -24.18 -0.22 -5.00
C GLY A 24 -22.89 0.50 -5.41
N ASN A 25 -22.67 1.74 -4.98
CA ASN A 25 -21.42 2.48 -5.17
C ASN A 25 -20.54 2.48 -3.90
N CYS A 26 -20.91 1.69 -2.88
CA CYS A 26 -20.34 1.76 -1.55
C CYS A 26 -18.81 1.57 -1.51
N LEU A 27 -18.26 0.69 -2.35
CA LEU A 27 -16.80 0.50 -2.47
C LEU A 27 -16.11 1.80 -2.88
N PHE A 28 -16.53 2.38 -4.01
CA PHE A 28 -15.94 3.61 -4.56
C PHE A 28 -16.16 4.81 -3.63
N ARG A 29 -17.33 4.91 -2.98
CA ARG A 29 -17.60 5.93 -1.96
C ARG A 29 -16.67 5.79 -0.74
N ALA A 30 -16.45 4.56 -0.26
CA ALA A 30 -15.55 4.32 0.86
C ALA A 30 -14.10 4.68 0.52
N LEU A 31 -13.64 4.35 -0.68
CA LEU A 31 -12.31 4.73 -1.16
C LEU A 31 -12.17 6.25 -1.31
N ALA A 32 -13.18 6.93 -1.84
CA ALA A 32 -13.19 8.40 -1.96
C ALA A 32 -13.11 9.09 -0.58
N GLN A 33 -13.94 8.65 0.38
CA GLN A 33 -13.90 9.16 1.75
C GLN A 33 -12.55 8.92 2.43
N GLY A 34 -12.01 7.70 2.31
CA GLY A 34 -10.70 7.36 2.88
C GLY A 34 -9.57 8.20 2.30
N SER A 35 -9.53 8.34 0.97
CA SER A 35 -8.54 9.17 0.27
C SER A 35 -8.63 10.65 0.68
N HIS A 36 -9.85 11.19 0.79
CA HIS A 36 -10.07 12.56 1.23
C HIS A 36 -9.53 12.80 2.64
N ARG A 37 -9.90 11.96 3.61
CA ARG A 37 -9.44 12.12 5.00
C ARG A 37 -7.94 12.09 5.13
N LEU A 38 -7.29 11.15 4.43
CA LEU A 38 -5.84 11.02 4.44
C LEU A 38 -5.14 12.21 3.76
N SER A 39 -5.76 12.83 2.77
CA SER A 39 -5.19 13.96 2.04
C SER A 39 -5.45 15.30 2.74
N ALA A 40 -6.62 15.46 3.35
CA ALA A 40 -7.00 16.67 4.08
C ALA A 40 -6.44 16.69 5.53
N GLY A 41 -6.01 15.54 6.05
CA GLY A 41 -5.59 15.41 7.46
C GLY A 41 -6.73 15.71 8.44
N SER A 42 -7.97 15.51 8.01
CA SER A 42 -9.18 15.87 8.75
C SER A 42 -10.11 14.67 8.89
N GLU A 43 -10.79 14.59 10.03
CA GLU A 43 -11.86 13.61 10.27
C GLU A 43 -13.18 14.01 9.60
N ASN A 44 -13.25 15.16 8.93
CA ASN A 44 -14.46 15.56 8.22
C ASN A 44 -14.71 14.61 7.04
N ALA A 45 -15.96 14.16 6.92
CA ALA A 45 -16.40 13.37 5.77
C ALA A 45 -16.72 14.31 4.60
N LEU A 46 -16.49 13.82 3.38
CA LEU A 46 -16.96 14.49 2.17
C LEU A 46 -18.49 14.62 2.21
N PRO A 47 -19.05 15.80 1.83
CA PRO A 47 -20.46 15.96 1.57
C PRO A 47 -20.96 14.97 0.50
N GLU A 48 -22.23 14.56 0.58
CA GLU A 48 -22.79 13.50 -0.28
C GLU A 48 -22.60 13.76 -1.79
N ALA A 49 -22.75 15.01 -2.24
CA ALA A 49 -22.60 15.38 -3.64
C ALA A 49 -21.14 15.22 -4.12
N GLU A 50 -20.17 15.68 -3.32
CA GLU A 50 -18.74 15.57 -3.60
C GLU A 50 -18.28 14.12 -3.51
N GLU A 51 -18.74 13.36 -2.50
CA GLU A 51 -18.48 11.93 -2.38
C GLU A 51 -18.98 11.18 -3.62
N ARG A 52 -20.20 11.47 -4.09
CA ARG A 52 -20.76 10.83 -5.29
C ARG A 52 -19.91 11.14 -6.52
N GLN A 53 -19.52 12.40 -6.70
CA GLN A 53 -18.69 12.81 -7.82
C GLN A 53 -17.31 12.15 -7.79
N ALA A 54 -16.64 12.18 -6.64
CA ALA A 54 -15.33 11.55 -6.44
C ALA A 54 -15.41 10.03 -6.66
N ALA A 55 -16.46 9.37 -6.16
CA ALA A 55 -16.68 7.94 -6.38
C ALA A 55 -16.88 7.61 -7.87
N ALA A 56 -17.63 8.44 -8.61
CA ALA A 56 -17.83 8.24 -10.04
C ALA A 56 -16.54 8.45 -10.85
N GLN A 57 -15.72 9.44 -10.48
CA GLN A 57 -14.40 9.65 -11.09
C GLN A 57 -13.47 8.47 -10.79
N LEU A 58 -13.41 8.03 -9.53
CA LEU A 58 -12.57 6.91 -9.12
C LEU A 58 -12.99 5.60 -9.80
N ARG A 59 -14.29 5.35 -9.98
CA ARG A 59 -14.78 4.20 -10.76
C ARG A 59 -14.24 4.19 -12.18
N ARG A 60 -14.26 5.33 -12.88
CA ARG A 60 -13.72 5.44 -14.25
C ARG A 60 -12.23 5.15 -14.27
N ALA A 61 -11.46 5.78 -13.38
CA ALA A 61 -10.02 5.56 -13.27
C ALA A 61 -9.69 4.08 -12.97
N ILE A 62 -10.42 3.44 -12.06
CA ILE A 62 -10.26 2.01 -11.77
C ILE A 62 -10.59 1.16 -13.01
N CYS A 63 -11.62 1.49 -13.78
CA CYS A 63 -11.95 0.74 -15.00
C CYS A 63 -10.89 0.90 -16.10
N GLU A 64 -10.23 2.07 -16.18
CA GLU A 64 -9.08 2.28 -17.04
C GLU A 64 -7.87 1.46 -16.56
N GLU A 65 -7.57 1.48 -15.26
CA GLU A 65 -6.48 0.68 -14.69
C GLU A 65 -6.70 -0.84 -14.81
N LEU A 66 -7.95 -1.30 -14.72
CA LEU A 66 -8.30 -2.69 -15.01
C LEU A 66 -7.87 -3.09 -16.42
N ARG A 67 -8.08 -2.22 -17.42
CA ARG A 67 -7.67 -2.50 -18.80
C ARG A 67 -6.15 -2.56 -18.93
N ASN A 68 -5.43 -1.71 -18.20
CA ASN A 68 -3.96 -1.72 -18.16
C ASN A 68 -3.40 -3.01 -17.53
N HIS A 69 -4.17 -3.64 -16.64
CA HIS A 69 -3.82 -4.88 -15.94
C HIS A 69 -4.66 -6.07 -16.39
N GLN A 70 -5.19 -6.06 -17.63
CA GLN A 70 -6.09 -7.10 -18.11
C GLN A 70 -5.48 -8.50 -17.98
N ALA A 71 -4.20 -8.68 -18.33
CA ALA A 71 -3.55 -9.98 -18.30
C ALA A 71 -3.49 -10.61 -16.89
N ASP A 72 -3.40 -9.76 -15.86
CA ASP A 72 -3.33 -10.20 -14.46
C ASP A 72 -4.73 -10.46 -13.88
N ILE A 73 -5.74 -9.74 -14.35
CA ILE A 73 -7.10 -9.79 -13.79
C ILE A 73 -8.01 -10.78 -14.52
N GLU A 74 -7.94 -10.84 -15.85
CA GLU A 74 -8.80 -11.69 -16.69
C GLU A 74 -8.83 -13.17 -16.27
N PRO A 75 -7.72 -13.81 -15.85
CA PRO A 75 -7.75 -15.21 -15.41
C PRO A 75 -8.65 -15.47 -14.18
N PHE A 76 -8.92 -14.45 -13.38
CA PHE A 76 -9.75 -14.54 -12.17
C PHE A 76 -11.20 -14.13 -12.41
N LEU A 77 -11.52 -13.61 -13.60
CA LEU A 77 -12.86 -13.18 -13.97
C LEU A 77 -13.62 -14.29 -14.67
N GLU A 78 -14.90 -14.41 -14.31
CA GLU A 78 -15.83 -15.26 -15.04
C GLU A 78 -16.37 -14.53 -16.27
N GLY A 79 -16.05 -15.05 -17.46
CA GLY A 79 -16.60 -14.59 -18.74
C GLY A 79 -15.69 -13.58 -19.46
N ASN A 80 -16.30 -12.75 -20.31
CA ASN A 80 -15.54 -11.82 -21.15
C ASN A 80 -15.11 -10.56 -20.38
N PHE A 81 -13.81 -10.29 -20.36
CA PHE A 81 -13.21 -9.12 -19.70
C PHE A 81 -13.83 -7.79 -20.16
N GLY A 82 -13.95 -7.58 -21.47
CA GLY A 82 -14.51 -6.33 -22.01
C GLY A 82 -15.97 -6.11 -21.57
N ALA A 83 -16.77 -7.16 -21.48
CA ALA A 83 -18.14 -7.07 -20.96
C ALA A 83 -18.16 -6.80 -19.45
N TYR A 84 -17.21 -7.35 -18.69
CA TYR A 84 -17.03 -7.06 -17.27
C TYR A 84 -16.74 -5.58 -17.04
N VAL A 85 -15.72 -5.02 -17.69
CA VAL A 85 -15.33 -3.61 -17.50
C VAL A 85 -16.46 -2.66 -17.90
N ARG A 86 -17.15 -2.92 -19.02
CA ARG A 86 -18.32 -2.10 -19.43
C ARG A 86 -19.44 -2.11 -18.39
N ARG A 87 -19.69 -3.25 -17.73
CA ARG A 87 -20.66 -3.30 -16.62
C ARG A 87 -20.14 -2.56 -15.40
N MET A 88 -18.85 -2.68 -15.09
CA MET A 88 -18.25 -2.01 -13.93
C MET A 88 -18.27 -0.49 -14.03
N GLU A 89 -18.20 0.06 -15.25
CA GLU A 89 -18.35 1.51 -15.50
C GLU A 89 -19.76 2.04 -15.20
N SER A 90 -20.78 1.17 -15.17
CA SER A 90 -22.16 1.57 -14.89
C SER A 90 -22.36 1.94 -13.42
N GLU A 91 -23.19 2.95 -13.16
CA GLU A 91 -23.56 3.32 -11.79
C GLU A 91 -24.30 2.17 -11.09
N ALA A 92 -24.13 2.07 -9.76
CA ALA A 92 -24.71 1.04 -8.90
C ALA A 92 -24.21 -0.41 -9.14
N THR A 93 -23.26 -0.65 -10.05
CA THR A 93 -22.55 -1.93 -10.12
C THR A 93 -21.63 -2.10 -8.91
N TRP A 94 -21.79 -3.21 -8.20
CA TRP A 94 -20.99 -3.53 -7.02
C TRP A 94 -19.58 -3.90 -7.44
N GLY A 95 -18.57 -3.26 -6.84
CA GLY A 95 -17.18 -3.65 -6.98
C GLY A 95 -16.77 -4.71 -5.95
N GLY A 96 -15.63 -5.35 -6.20
CA GLY A 96 -15.08 -6.40 -5.35
C GLY A 96 -13.56 -6.45 -5.39
N GLU A 97 -13.03 -7.68 -5.41
CA GLU A 97 -11.60 -7.94 -5.42
C GLU A 97 -10.87 -7.38 -6.67
N PRO A 98 -11.39 -7.51 -7.91
CA PRO A 98 -10.70 -6.99 -9.09
C PRO A 98 -10.46 -5.48 -9.02
N GLU A 99 -11.46 -4.72 -8.54
CA GLU A 99 -11.32 -3.27 -8.36
C GLU A 99 -10.34 -2.94 -7.24
N LEU A 100 -10.36 -3.70 -6.14
CA LEU A 100 -9.43 -3.52 -5.02
C LEU A 100 -7.99 -3.86 -5.37
N ALA A 101 -7.76 -4.79 -6.30
CA ALA A 101 -6.43 -5.14 -6.77
C ALA A 101 -5.75 -3.98 -7.48
N VAL A 102 -6.50 -3.19 -8.26
CA VAL A 102 -5.96 -2.07 -9.04
C VAL A 102 -6.15 -0.70 -8.39
N ALA A 103 -7.11 -0.54 -7.47
CA ALA A 103 -7.38 0.74 -6.80
C ALA A 103 -6.15 1.39 -6.12
N PRO A 104 -5.18 0.66 -5.55
CA PRO A 104 -3.96 1.25 -5.02
C PRO A 104 -3.15 2.01 -6.07
N HIS A 105 -3.17 1.58 -7.33
CA HIS A 105 -2.51 2.30 -8.44
C HIS A 105 -3.20 3.63 -8.73
N CYS A 106 -4.52 3.70 -8.65
CA CYS A 106 -5.26 4.95 -8.81
C CYS A 106 -5.00 5.93 -7.64
N LEU A 107 -4.93 5.41 -6.41
CA LEU A 107 -4.83 6.22 -5.19
C LEU A 107 -3.39 6.48 -4.74
N GLN A 108 -2.42 5.76 -5.31
CA GLN A 108 -1.00 5.74 -4.92
C GLN A 108 -0.82 5.46 -3.41
N ARG A 109 -1.68 4.59 -2.86
CA ARG A 109 -1.78 4.30 -1.43
C ARG A 109 -2.24 2.86 -1.20
N PRO A 110 -1.78 2.20 -0.12
CA PRO A 110 -2.26 0.87 0.22
C PRO A 110 -3.71 0.90 0.70
N ILE A 111 -4.44 -0.19 0.47
CA ILE A 111 -5.83 -0.36 0.90
C ILE A 111 -5.90 -1.59 1.81
N ASN A 112 -6.43 -1.41 3.02
CA ASN A 112 -6.66 -2.51 3.95
C ASN A 112 -8.15 -2.72 4.12
N VAL A 113 -8.60 -3.96 3.95
CA VAL A 113 -10.00 -4.34 4.13
C VAL A 113 -10.16 -5.02 5.47
N PHE A 114 -11.14 -4.54 6.24
CA PHE A 114 -11.46 -5.05 7.55
C PHE A 114 -12.88 -5.60 7.57
N THR A 115 -13.09 -6.64 8.37
CA THR A 115 -14.40 -7.16 8.72
C THR A 115 -14.65 -6.99 10.21
N GLN A 116 -15.91 -6.81 10.58
CA GLN A 116 -16.32 -6.85 11.98
C GLN A 116 -17.60 -7.65 12.10
N ARG A 117 -17.56 -8.73 12.87
CA ARG A 117 -18.77 -9.46 13.28
C ARG A 117 -19.54 -8.64 14.31
N LEU A 118 -20.86 -8.85 14.43
CA LEU A 118 -21.79 -8.14 15.34
C LEU A 118 -21.22 -7.79 16.74
N LEU A 119 -20.48 -8.71 17.36
CA LEU A 119 -19.81 -8.51 18.65
C LEU A 119 -18.33 -8.91 18.62
N GLY A 120 -17.73 -8.94 17.43
CA GLY A 120 -16.34 -9.35 17.21
C GLY A 120 -15.37 -8.17 17.17
N PRO A 121 -14.06 -8.43 17.32
CA PRO A 121 -13.03 -7.45 17.04
C PRO A 121 -13.05 -7.05 15.56
N LEU A 122 -12.45 -5.90 15.27
CA LEU A 122 -12.16 -5.51 13.89
C LEU A 122 -10.96 -6.32 13.40
N GLU A 123 -11.16 -7.15 12.38
CA GLU A 123 -10.15 -8.04 11.84
C GLU A 123 -9.78 -7.61 10.43
N GLN A 124 -8.48 -7.46 10.14
CA GLN A 124 -8.02 -7.21 8.78
C GLN A 124 -8.06 -8.52 7.99
N ILE A 125 -8.77 -8.54 6.86
CA ILE A 125 -8.94 -9.72 6.02
C ILE A 125 -8.09 -9.67 4.74
N SER A 126 -7.73 -8.47 4.30
CA SER A 126 -6.93 -8.29 3.08
C SER A 126 -6.14 -6.99 3.13
N SER A 127 -5.03 -6.96 2.40
CA SER A 127 -4.17 -5.79 2.20
C SER A 127 -3.81 -5.74 0.72
N TYR A 128 -3.91 -4.57 0.12
CA TYR A 128 -3.61 -4.32 -1.29
C TYR A 128 -2.64 -3.15 -1.41
N GLY A 129 -1.79 -3.17 -2.42
CA GLY A 129 -0.86 -2.08 -2.70
C GLY A 129 0.32 -2.02 -1.74
N ASP A 130 0.90 -3.16 -1.38
CA ASP A 130 2.07 -3.23 -0.49
C ASP A 130 3.23 -2.35 -0.97
N GLN A 131 3.40 -2.20 -2.28
CA GLN A 131 4.38 -1.30 -2.90
C GLN A 131 4.19 0.18 -2.54
N TYR A 132 2.99 0.57 -2.10
CA TYR A 132 2.66 1.93 -1.67
C TYR A 132 2.77 2.12 -0.15
N LYS A 133 3.09 1.07 0.60
CA LYS A 133 3.35 1.20 2.04
C LYS A 133 4.64 1.99 2.26
N PRO A 134 4.66 2.95 3.19
CA PRO A 134 5.92 3.59 3.57
C PRO A 134 6.88 2.53 4.12
N ALA A 135 8.18 2.69 3.88
CA ALA A 135 9.20 1.69 4.27
C ALA A 135 9.11 1.26 5.75
N ALA A 136 8.71 2.17 6.64
CA ALA A 136 8.49 1.89 8.06
C ALA A 136 7.31 0.92 8.35
N ALA A 137 6.32 0.84 7.45
CA ALA A 137 5.15 -0.04 7.59
C ALA A 137 5.35 -1.42 6.94
N LEU A 138 6.37 -1.58 6.08
CA LEU A 138 6.79 -2.88 5.52
C LEU A 138 7.66 -3.67 6.51
N ALA A 139 8.25 -3.00 7.50
CA ALA A 139 8.84 -3.63 8.66
C ALA A 139 7.71 -4.13 9.58
N GLY A 140 7.23 -5.35 9.34
CA GLY A 140 6.41 -6.04 10.33
C GLY A 140 7.13 -6.14 11.69
N PRO A 141 6.45 -6.55 12.78
CA PRO A 141 7.06 -6.68 14.11
C PRO A 141 8.15 -7.77 14.24
N CYS A 142 8.82 -8.14 13.16
CA CYS A 142 9.86 -9.16 13.11
C CYS A 142 11.06 -8.69 12.27
N GLN A 143 11.80 -7.70 12.77
CA GLN A 143 13.21 -7.46 12.39
C GLN A 143 14.08 -7.01 13.58
N ALA A 144 13.64 -7.25 14.83
CA ALA A 144 14.47 -7.03 16.02
C ALA A 144 15.18 -8.31 16.52
N ALA A 145 15.05 -9.44 15.81
CA ALA A 145 15.54 -10.74 16.26
C ALA A 145 16.69 -11.33 15.43
N ALA A 146 17.38 -10.53 14.61
CA ALA A 146 18.45 -11.04 13.76
C ALA A 146 19.59 -10.03 13.57
N GLN A 147 20.14 -9.50 14.67
CA GLN A 147 21.45 -8.82 14.71
C GLN A 147 21.90 -8.59 16.15
N ASP A 148 21.96 -9.67 16.95
CA ASP A 148 22.79 -9.69 18.16
C ASP A 148 23.62 -10.98 18.15
N ARG A 149 24.50 -11.09 17.15
CA ARG A 149 25.77 -11.77 17.40
C ARG A 149 26.70 -10.65 17.83
N SER A 150 26.75 -10.42 19.14
CA SER A 150 27.72 -9.49 19.71
C SER A 150 29.12 -9.81 19.17
N GLN A 151 29.91 -8.77 18.88
CA GLN A 151 31.31 -8.90 18.46
C GLN A 151 32.11 -9.87 19.36
N ALA A 152 31.70 -10.03 20.61
CA ALA A 152 32.27 -10.97 21.58
C ALA A 152 32.11 -12.46 21.20
N ASP A 153 31.06 -12.87 20.49
CA ASP A 153 30.90 -14.25 20.03
C ASP A 153 31.81 -14.57 18.83
N LEU A 154 32.07 -13.58 17.97
CA LEU A 154 33.06 -13.69 16.90
C LEU A 154 34.49 -13.73 17.46
N ASP A 155 34.79 -12.85 18.42
CA ASP A 155 36.10 -12.82 19.09
C ASP A 155 36.35 -14.12 19.88
N ARG A 156 35.31 -14.69 20.53
CA ARG A 156 35.42 -15.99 21.22
C ARG A 156 35.64 -17.15 20.25
N SER A 157 35.03 -17.11 19.07
CA SER A 157 35.27 -18.11 18.02
C SER A 157 36.69 -18.02 17.46
N PHE A 158 37.24 -16.81 17.36
CA PHE A 158 38.62 -16.57 16.95
C PHE A 158 39.63 -17.00 18.03
N GLN A 159 39.31 -16.78 19.30
CA GLN A 159 40.12 -17.23 20.45
C GLN A 159 40.16 -18.76 20.54
N MET A 160 39.02 -19.44 20.35
CA MET A 160 38.97 -20.91 20.35
C MET A 160 39.79 -21.56 19.22
N ALA A 161 39.89 -20.90 18.06
CA ALA A 161 40.72 -21.36 16.95
C ALA A 161 42.24 -21.21 17.21
N GLN A 162 42.64 -20.32 18.13
CA GLN A 162 44.06 -20.13 18.49
C GLN A 162 44.53 -21.10 19.59
N GLU A 163 43.61 -21.61 20.42
CA GLU A 163 43.94 -22.52 21.53
C GLU A 163 44.05 -23.99 21.10
N SER A 164 43.55 -24.38 19.92
CA SER A 164 43.57 -25.77 19.46
C SER A 164 44.93 -26.24 18.90
N GLY A 165 45.99 -25.42 18.99
CA GLY A 165 47.38 -25.89 18.87
C GLY A 165 47.66 -26.82 17.69
N SER A 166 47.06 -26.56 16.53
CA SER A 166 47.34 -27.30 15.30
C SER A 166 47.67 -26.30 14.20
N LEU A 167 48.97 -26.15 13.98
CA LEU A 167 49.54 -25.44 12.85
C LEU A 167 49.30 -26.28 11.59
N ASP A 168 48.62 -25.71 10.58
CA ASP A 168 49.07 -25.88 9.20
C ASP A 168 48.60 -24.71 8.30
N LEU A 169 49.60 -23.93 7.86
CA LEU A 169 49.77 -23.23 6.58
C LEU A 169 48.52 -23.06 5.66
N THR A 170 48.16 -21.89 5.12
CA THR A 170 48.99 -21.00 4.27
C THR A 170 48.25 -19.68 4.00
N LEU A 171 49.04 -18.61 3.94
CA LEU A 171 48.68 -17.27 3.45
C LEU A 171 48.08 -17.29 2.03
N GLY A 172 47.14 -16.37 1.80
CA GLY A 172 46.66 -16.03 0.46
C GLY A 172 45.96 -14.67 0.43
N VAL A 173 46.69 -13.59 0.72
CA VAL A 173 46.32 -12.26 0.23
C VAL A 173 46.48 -12.27 -1.29
N THR A 174 45.42 -11.99 -2.05
CA THR A 174 45.50 -11.11 -3.22
C THR A 174 44.16 -10.42 -3.45
N ASN A 175 44.21 -9.10 -3.54
CA ASN A 175 43.22 -8.32 -4.29
C ASN A 175 43.28 -8.77 -5.76
N SER A 176 42.13 -8.91 -6.41
CA SER A 176 42.07 -8.88 -7.87
C SER A 176 40.76 -8.26 -8.34
N GLU A 177 40.91 -7.08 -8.94
CA GLU A 177 40.02 -6.52 -9.93
C GLU A 177 39.76 -7.56 -11.04
N SER A 178 38.52 -7.70 -11.48
CA SER A 178 38.26 -8.10 -12.87
C SER A 178 36.92 -7.53 -13.37
N ASN A 179 37.09 -6.41 -14.06
CA ASN A 179 36.36 -5.97 -15.22
C ASN A 179 35.71 -7.12 -16.04
N VAL A 180 34.39 -7.05 -16.21
CA VAL A 180 33.69 -7.75 -17.30
C VAL A 180 33.04 -6.70 -18.19
N LYS A 181 33.67 -6.45 -19.35
CA LYS A 181 33.06 -5.85 -20.53
C LYS A 181 32.58 -6.95 -21.46
N SER A 182 31.31 -6.92 -21.82
CA SER A 182 30.71 -7.28 -23.13
C SER A 182 29.21 -7.54 -22.88
N GLY A 183 28.27 -7.22 -23.76
CA GLY A 183 28.34 -6.70 -25.11
C GLY A 183 27.02 -6.00 -25.42
N ALA A 184 27.09 -5.10 -26.38
CA ALA A 184 25.98 -4.33 -26.90
C ALA A 184 25.04 -5.21 -27.72
N GLU A 185 23.73 -5.05 -27.53
CA GLU A 185 22.74 -5.30 -28.58
C GLU A 185 21.71 -4.16 -28.59
N ASN A 186 21.84 -3.35 -29.64
CA ASN A 186 20.84 -2.41 -30.14
C ASN A 186 19.56 -3.15 -30.51
N ARG A 187 18.38 -2.60 -30.18
CA ARG A 187 17.38 -2.21 -31.20
C ARG A 187 16.13 -1.55 -30.62
N LEU A 188 15.80 -0.44 -31.28
CA LEU A 188 14.47 0.06 -31.62
C LEU A 188 13.66 0.68 -30.48
N GLY A 189 13.80 2.00 -30.38
CA GLY A 189 12.86 2.85 -29.68
C GLY A 189 11.48 2.84 -30.35
N SER A 190 10.46 2.85 -29.49
CA SER A 190 9.17 3.44 -29.79
C SER A 190 9.02 4.65 -28.89
N SER A 191 9.30 5.81 -29.47
CA SER A 191 8.88 7.12 -28.98
C SER A 191 7.35 7.12 -28.84
N THR A 192 6.84 7.13 -27.62
CA THR A 192 5.51 7.63 -27.32
C THR A 192 5.68 8.84 -26.43
N SER A 193 5.44 10.01 -27.02
CA SER A 193 5.45 11.31 -26.34
C SER A 193 4.42 11.33 -25.20
N PRO A 194 4.73 12.03 -24.09
CA PRO A 194 3.85 12.12 -22.92
C PRO A 194 2.88 13.29 -23.08
N LEU A 195 1.65 13.01 -23.49
CA LEU A 195 0.51 13.94 -23.35
C LEU A 195 -0.74 13.12 -22.98
N ASP A 196 -1.46 13.60 -21.96
CA ASP A 196 -2.72 13.09 -21.38
C ASP A 196 -2.64 11.93 -20.36
N GLN A 197 -1.86 12.10 -19.29
CA GLN A 197 -2.23 11.52 -18.00
C GLN A 197 -3.10 12.55 -17.24
N PRO A 198 -4.22 12.14 -16.61
CA PRO A 198 -4.98 13.05 -15.75
C PRO A 198 -4.14 13.41 -14.53
N ASP A 199 -3.60 14.63 -14.55
CA ASP A 199 -2.80 15.22 -13.49
C ASP A 199 -3.69 15.42 -12.26
N TRP A 200 -3.66 14.47 -11.33
CA TRP A 200 -4.27 14.65 -10.02
C TRP A 200 -3.37 15.61 -9.25
N PRO A 201 -3.87 16.78 -8.80
CA PRO A 201 -2.99 17.80 -8.25
C PRO A 201 -2.25 17.25 -7.03
N PRO A 202 -0.91 17.43 -6.93
CA PRO A 202 -0.20 17.21 -5.69
C PRO A 202 -0.81 18.14 -4.64
N VAL A 203 -1.09 17.60 -3.46
CA VAL A 203 -1.73 18.32 -2.36
C VAL A 203 -0.76 19.33 -1.77
N GLU A 204 -0.50 20.42 -2.48
CA GLU A 204 0.27 21.56 -1.98
C GLU A 204 -0.69 22.66 -1.52
N ARG A 205 -0.86 22.69 -0.20
CA ARG A 205 -0.88 23.92 0.61
C ARG A 205 -1.79 25.04 0.07
N ILE A 206 -3.10 24.93 0.36
CA ILE A 206 -3.97 26.11 0.40
C ILE A 206 -3.55 26.94 1.62
N SER A 207 -2.72 27.96 1.37
CA SER A 207 -2.48 29.05 2.31
C SER A 207 -3.23 30.29 1.85
N PHE A 208 -4.31 30.58 2.58
CA PHE A 208 -4.86 31.88 2.96
C PHE A 208 -4.78 33.07 1.99
N LEU A 209 -5.95 33.66 1.72
CA LEU A 209 -6.14 35.08 2.08
C LEU A 209 -7.39 35.26 2.94
N PRO A 210 -7.28 35.99 4.07
CA PRO A 210 -8.37 36.28 4.98
C PRO A 210 -9.11 37.53 4.53
N SER A 211 -10.43 37.49 4.43
CA SER A 211 -11.25 38.69 4.66
C SER A 211 -12.70 38.34 4.94
N LEU A 212 -13.06 38.59 6.21
CA LEU A 212 -14.34 39.17 6.62
C LEU A 212 -15.60 38.39 6.23
N TRP A 213 -16.02 37.49 7.10
CA TRP A 213 -17.32 37.69 7.75
C TRP A 213 -17.14 37.48 9.25
N LEU A 214 -17.22 38.58 10.01
CA LEU A 214 -17.61 38.57 11.43
C LEU A 214 -18.88 37.71 11.56
N TRP A 215 -19.15 37.05 12.69
CA TRP A 215 -19.89 37.60 13.82
C TRP A 215 -19.38 37.03 15.16
N ARG A 216 -19.27 37.94 16.12
CA ARG A 216 -19.14 37.78 17.59
C ARG A 216 -20.58 37.75 18.15
N LEU A 217 -20.95 36.97 19.17
CA LEU A 217 -20.48 36.90 20.56
C LEU A 217 -20.39 35.45 21.05
#